data_AF-A0A842VXX9-F1
#
_entry.id   AF-A0A842VXX9-F1
#
_cell.length_a   1.000
_cell.length_b   1.000
_cell.length_c   1.000
_cell.angle_alpha   90.00
_cell.angle_beta   90.00
_cell.angle_gamma   90.00
#
_symmetry.space_group_name_H-M   'P 1'
#
loop_
_entity.id
_entity.type
_entity.pdbx_description
1 polymer ?
#
loop_
_entity_poly.entity_id
_entity_poly.type
_entity_poly.pdbx_seq_one_letter_code
_entity_poly.pdbx_strand_id
1 'polypeptide(L)'
;MILQFSETDPLSLILSLLFYVLFFISMFYGTKIQGYKSLKTLEKALEKFKKWHIETKNLAVKKFKKYSDENLTVKDIENRIEDFLNFIMISPTSLDPAGLVPKFDHLLDVRENRYLNHVKRLAKNADEVQIHNLENLLEATMAVFQVYRVLLHYVLLGKKSKSYIILLQIEMQLSLLKAMAKAYVSAAKAFAEGSPIGDSLGPMVAASFIRDVIGNDKAVKAEEIAYQTIMQEIDFE
;
A
#
# COMPACT_ATOMS: atom_id res chain seq x y z
N MET A 1 54.82 23.91 1.51
CA MET A 1 54.38 23.70 0.11
C MET A 1 54.32 25.08 -0.51
N ILE A 2 55.31 25.40 -1.35
CA ILE A 2 55.55 26.74 -1.89
C ILE A 2 54.34 27.10 -2.77
N LEU A 3 53.64 28.17 -2.41
CA LEU A 3 52.73 28.87 -3.31
C LEU A 3 53.58 29.42 -4.45
N GLN A 4 53.78 28.62 -5.50
CA GLN A 4 54.27 29.10 -6.77
C GLN A 4 53.21 30.06 -7.31
N PHE A 5 53.42 31.35 -7.10
CA PHE A 5 52.90 32.38 -7.98
C PHE A 5 53.61 32.20 -9.33
N SER A 6 53.15 31.22 -10.11
CA SER A 6 53.36 31.25 -11.56
C SER A 6 52.83 32.59 -12.04
N GLU A 7 53.53 33.29 -12.94
CA GLU A 7 52.97 34.45 -13.62
C GLU A 7 51.59 34.06 -14.14
N THR A 8 50.54 34.55 -13.49
CA THR A 8 49.18 34.25 -13.87
C THR A 8 48.95 34.96 -15.20
N ASP A 9 49.04 34.20 -16.29
CA ASP A 9 48.67 34.66 -17.62
C ASP A 9 47.31 35.38 -17.50
N PRO A 10 47.17 36.64 -17.94
CA PRO A 10 45.90 37.35 -17.93
C PRO A 10 44.74 36.52 -18.50
N LEU A 11 45.01 35.65 -19.48
CA LEU A 11 44.02 34.70 -20.02
C LEU A 11 43.59 33.63 -19.00
N SER A 12 44.52 33.13 -18.18
CA SER A 12 44.23 32.18 -17.08
C SER A 12 43.35 32.82 -16.00
N LEU A 13 43.60 34.09 -15.67
CA LEU A 13 42.77 34.86 -14.73
C LEU A 13 41.36 35.12 -15.28
N ILE A 14 41.25 35.49 -16.55
CA ILE A 14 39.95 35.69 -17.21
C ILE A 14 39.17 34.36 -17.27
N LEU A 15 39.84 33.26 -17.62
CA LEU A 15 39.21 31.94 -17.70
C LEU A 15 38.76 31.43 -16.32
N SER A 16 39.58 31.59 -15.29
CA SER A 16 39.20 31.22 -13.91
C SER A 16 38.05 32.08 -13.38
N LEU A 17 38.05 33.39 -13.65
CA LEU A 17 36.92 34.28 -13.33
C LEU A 17 35.63 33.83 -14.03
N LEU A 18 35.72 33.48 -15.31
CA LEU A 18 34.59 32.93 -16.07
C LEU A 18 34.07 31.62 -15.44
N PHE A 19 34.96 30.71 -15.04
CA PHE A 19 34.58 29.48 -14.35
C PHE A 19 33.92 29.74 -12.99
N TYR A 20 34.39 30.72 -12.22
CA TYR A 20 33.73 31.09 -10.96
C TYR A 20 32.34 31.66 -11.19
N VAL A 21 32.18 32.55 -12.17
CA VAL A 21 30.87 33.08 -12.55
C VAL A 21 29.93 31.96 -12.98
N LEU A 22 30.40 31.02 -13.81
CA LEU A 22 29.63 29.84 -14.22
C LEU A 22 29.28 28.93 -13.03
N PHE A 23 30.21 28.74 -12.08
CA PHE A 23 29.98 27.96 -10.88
C PHE A 23 28.89 28.58 -10.00
N PHE A 24 28.92 29.90 -9.78
CA PHE A 24 27.89 30.59 -9.02
C PHE A 24 26.53 30.49 -9.70
N ILE A 25 26.45 30.69 -11.02
CA ILE A 25 25.21 30.50 -11.79
C ILE A 25 24.72 29.06 -11.61
N SER A 26 25.58 28.06 -11.79
CA SER A 26 25.24 26.65 -11.64
C SER A 26 24.74 26.32 -10.22
N MET A 27 25.34 26.91 -9.18
CA MET A 27 24.94 26.70 -7.78
C MET A 27 23.51 27.21 -7.51
N PHE A 28 23.17 28.41 -7.98
CA PHE A 28 21.85 29.01 -7.75
C PHE A 28 20.76 28.43 -8.65
N TYR A 29 21.07 28.12 -9.91
CA TYR A 29 20.11 27.56 -10.85
C TYR A 29 20.01 26.04 -10.78
N GLY A 30 21.06 25.35 -10.34
CA GLY A 30 21.11 23.90 -10.21
C GLY A 30 20.06 23.36 -9.23
N THR A 31 19.82 24.06 -8.11
CA THR A 31 18.77 23.68 -7.14
C THR A 31 17.36 23.78 -7.75
N LYS A 32 17.10 24.81 -8.55
CA LYS A 32 15.83 25.00 -9.26
C LYS A 32 15.61 23.92 -10.33
N ILE A 33 16.67 23.62 -11.10
CA ILE A 33 16.64 22.57 -12.12
C ILE A 33 16.39 21.20 -11.48
N GLN A 34 17.08 20.90 -10.37
CA GLN A 34 16.86 19.68 -9.59
C GLN A 34 15.42 19.59 -9.10
N GLY A 35 14.90 20.64 -8.46
CA GLY A 35 13.51 20.66 -7.99
C GLY A 35 12.50 20.44 -9.12
N TYR A 36 12.70 21.06 -10.29
CA TYR A 36 11.84 20.85 -11.46
C TYR A 36 11.89 19.40 -11.97
N LYS A 37 13.09 18.82 -12.05
CA LYS A 37 13.27 17.41 -12.45
C LYS A 37 12.56 16.47 -11.48
N SER A 38 12.80 16.63 -10.18
CA SER A 38 12.16 15.84 -9.11
C SER A 38 10.65 15.95 -9.16
N LEU A 39 10.13 17.16 -9.37
CA LEU A 39 8.69 17.39 -9.50
C LEU A 39 8.10 16.57 -10.64
N LYS A 40 8.73 16.62 -11.82
CA LYS A 40 8.26 15.88 -13.01
C LYS A 40 8.32 14.37 -12.79
N THR A 41 9.36 13.86 -12.10
CA THR A 41 9.44 12.44 -11.71
C THR A 41 8.27 12.07 -10.81
N LEU A 42 8.00 12.88 -9.78
CA LEU A 42 6.93 12.66 -8.81
C LEU A 42 5.55 12.73 -9.45
N GLU A 43 5.30 13.66 -10.36
CA GLU A 43 4.02 13.78 -11.09
C GLU A 43 3.73 12.53 -11.93
N LYS A 44 4.74 12.01 -12.65
CA LYS A 44 4.60 10.75 -13.40
C LYS A 44 4.29 9.58 -12.48
N ALA A 45 4.94 9.50 -11.33
CA ALA A 45 4.66 8.44 -10.37
C ALA A 45 3.28 8.57 -9.73
N LEU A 46 2.86 9.80 -9.43
CA LEU A 46 1.53 10.10 -8.90
C LEU A 46 0.43 9.66 -9.88
N GLU A 47 0.60 9.95 -11.17
CA GLU A 47 -0.32 9.48 -12.22
C GLU A 47 -0.39 7.95 -12.27
N LYS A 48 0.76 7.28 -12.13
CA LYS A 48 0.81 5.82 -12.05
C LYS A 48 0.06 5.28 -10.83
N PHE A 49 0.25 5.88 -9.66
CA PHE A 49 -0.42 5.46 -8.43
C PHE A 49 -1.92 5.73 -8.51
N LYS A 50 -2.34 6.84 -9.12
CA LYS A 50 -3.74 7.14 -9.41
C LYS A 50 -4.36 6.07 -10.30
N LYS A 51 -3.66 5.65 -11.36
CA LYS A 51 -4.13 4.58 -12.26
C LYS A 51 -4.32 3.27 -11.50
N TRP A 52 -3.35 2.88 -10.67
CA TRP A 52 -3.44 1.68 -9.84
C TRP A 52 -4.61 1.73 -8.86
N HIS A 53 -4.80 2.85 -8.18
CA HIS A 53 -5.95 3.04 -7.29
C HIS A 53 -7.29 2.90 -8.02
N ILE A 54 -7.43 3.51 -9.20
CA ILE A 54 -8.65 3.40 -10.02
C ILE A 54 -8.86 1.95 -10.48
N GLU A 55 -7.79 1.27 -10.90
CA GLU A 55 -7.85 -0.13 -11.32
C GLU A 55 -8.33 -1.05 -10.18
N THR A 56 -7.76 -0.91 -8.98
CA THR A 56 -8.16 -1.72 -7.82
C THR A 56 -9.57 -1.37 -7.33
N LYS A 57 -9.96 -0.09 -7.36
CA LYS A 57 -11.33 0.33 -7.03
C LYS A 57 -12.35 -0.30 -7.99
N ASN A 58 -12.08 -0.23 -9.29
CA ASN A 58 -12.96 -0.81 -10.30
C ASN A 58 -13.04 -2.34 -10.18
N LEU A 59 -11.93 -2.99 -9.82
CA LEU A 59 -11.90 -4.42 -9.53
C LEU A 59 -12.78 -4.76 -8.30
N ALA A 60 -12.68 -3.99 -7.22
CA ALA A 60 -13.52 -4.14 -6.04
C ALA A 60 -15.00 -3.97 -6.41
N VAL A 61 -15.39 -2.86 -7.06
CA VAL A 61 -16.77 -2.61 -7.51
C VAL A 61 -17.30 -3.77 -8.35
N LYS A 62 -16.51 -4.27 -9.31
CA LYS A 62 -16.88 -5.41 -10.16
C LYS A 62 -17.13 -6.67 -9.35
N LYS A 63 -16.32 -6.93 -8.32
CA LYS A 63 -16.45 -8.11 -7.45
C LYS A 63 -17.64 -7.98 -6.50
N PHE A 64 -17.82 -6.83 -5.85
CA PHE A 64 -18.98 -6.56 -4.99
C PHE A 64 -20.30 -6.66 -5.75
N LYS A 65 -20.36 -6.15 -6.99
CA LYS A 65 -21.56 -6.24 -7.84
C LYS A 65 -22.05 -7.68 -8.06
N LYS A 66 -21.15 -8.68 -8.02
CA LYS A 66 -21.55 -10.09 -8.19
C LYS A 66 -22.30 -10.66 -6.99
N TYR A 67 -22.10 -10.08 -5.80
CA TYR A 67 -22.63 -10.60 -4.54
C TYR A 67 -23.55 -9.61 -3.82
N SER A 68 -23.76 -8.44 -4.41
CA SER A 68 -24.72 -7.43 -3.92
C SER A 68 -26.15 -7.79 -4.31
N ASP A 69 -27.13 -7.18 -3.64
CA ASP A 69 -28.53 -7.25 -4.05
C ASP A 69 -28.73 -6.65 -5.44
N GLU A 70 -29.65 -7.21 -6.23
CA GLU A 70 -29.99 -6.70 -7.57
C GLU A 70 -30.51 -5.25 -7.56
N ASN A 71 -31.04 -4.82 -6.41
CA ASN A 71 -31.59 -3.48 -6.20
C ASN A 71 -30.51 -2.40 -5.98
N LEU A 72 -29.24 -2.75 -5.77
CA LEU A 72 -28.17 -1.75 -5.65
C LEU A 72 -27.63 -1.34 -7.02
N THR A 73 -27.60 -0.04 -7.27
CA THR A 73 -26.95 0.50 -8.47
C THR A 73 -25.43 0.39 -8.32
N VAL A 74 -24.72 0.28 -9.45
CA VAL A 74 -23.23 0.33 -9.47
C VAL A 74 -22.71 1.57 -8.74
N LYS A 75 -23.38 2.71 -8.93
CA LYS A 75 -23.03 3.98 -8.28
C LYS A 75 -23.16 3.93 -6.76
N ASP A 76 -24.15 3.20 -6.24
CA ASP A 76 -24.36 3.04 -4.80
C ASP A 76 -23.24 2.20 -4.18
N ILE A 77 -22.79 1.16 -4.90
CA ILE A 77 -21.65 0.32 -4.51
C ILE A 77 -20.36 1.16 -4.53
N GLU A 78 -20.14 1.94 -5.59
CA GLU A 78 -18.99 2.83 -5.71
C GLU A 78 -18.91 3.82 -4.54
N ASN A 79 -20.01 4.49 -4.22
CA ASN A 79 -20.06 5.46 -3.11
C ASN A 79 -19.73 4.79 -1.76
N ARG A 80 -20.30 3.62 -1.49
CA ARG A 80 -20.04 2.88 -0.23
C ARG A 80 -18.59 2.41 -0.13
N ILE A 81 -18.01 1.97 -1.24
CA ILE A 81 -16.59 1.63 -1.30
C ILE A 81 -15.75 2.88 -1.05
N GLU A 82 -16.07 4.02 -1.66
CA GLU A 82 -15.34 5.28 -1.42
C GLU A 82 -15.41 5.73 0.04
N ASP A 83 -16.56 5.61 0.70
CA ASP A 83 -16.69 5.90 2.13
C ASP A 83 -15.78 4.99 2.96
N PHE A 84 -15.74 3.70 2.63
CA PHE A 84 -14.85 2.73 3.29
C PHE A 84 -13.37 3.08 3.11
N LEU A 85 -12.95 3.44 1.89
CA LEU A 85 -11.55 3.79 1.60
C LEU A 85 -11.05 5.02 2.38
N ASN A 86 -11.97 5.85 2.88
CA ASN A 86 -11.66 7.01 3.70
C ASN A 86 -11.67 6.73 5.21
N PHE A 87 -12.00 5.51 5.62
CA PHE A 87 -11.98 5.12 7.03
C PHE A 87 -10.55 5.23 7.61
N ILE A 88 -10.45 5.72 8.84
CA ILE A 88 -9.21 5.80 9.59
C ILE A 88 -9.38 5.15 10.96
N MET A 89 -8.38 4.38 11.35
CA MET A 89 -8.20 3.94 12.74
C MET A 89 -7.30 4.94 13.46
N ILE A 90 -7.68 5.31 14.68
CA ILE A 90 -6.86 6.15 15.56
C ILE A 90 -6.17 5.22 16.56
N SER A 91 -4.84 5.19 16.53
CA SER A 91 -4.03 4.38 17.45
C SER A 91 -4.05 4.95 18.87
N PRO A 92 -3.92 4.10 19.91
CA PRO A 92 -3.90 4.54 21.30
C PRO A 92 -2.59 5.29 21.60
N THR A 93 -2.64 6.22 22.56
CA THR A 93 -1.46 6.98 23.00
C THR A 93 -0.60 6.17 23.96
N SER A 94 0.72 6.35 23.90
CA SER A 94 1.71 5.58 24.67
C SER A 94 1.74 5.85 26.18
N LEU A 95 1.05 6.90 26.65
CA LEU A 95 1.05 7.36 28.05
C LEU A 95 0.07 6.59 28.96
N ASP A 96 -0.47 5.47 28.49
CA ASP A 96 -1.59 4.82 29.16
C ASP A 96 -1.16 3.81 30.24
N PRO A 97 -1.62 3.95 31.50
CA PRO A 97 -1.21 3.09 32.62
C PRO A 97 -1.70 1.63 32.51
N ALA A 98 -2.72 1.35 31.69
CA ALA A 98 -3.26 -0.01 31.50
C ALA A 98 -2.46 -0.88 30.51
N GLY A 99 -1.40 -0.34 29.92
CA GLY A 99 -0.59 -1.01 28.89
C GLY A 99 -1.19 -0.88 27.48
N LEU A 100 -0.32 -0.98 26.48
CA LEU A 100 -0.70 -0.75 25.07
C LEU A 100 -1.26 -2.00 24.38
N VAL A 101 -0.76 -3.19 24.73
CA VAL A 101 -1.08 -4.44 24.02
C VAL A 101 -2.57 -4.76 24.05
N PRO A 102 -3.26 -4.82 25.22
CA PRO A 102 -4.69 -5.15 25.25
C PRO A 102 -5.58 -4.15 24.51
N LYS A 103 -5.11 -2.90 24.37
CA LYS A 103 -5.81 -1.85 23.63
C LYS A 103 -5.66 -2.05 22.13
N PHE A 104 -4.45 -2.41 21.68
CA PHE A 104 -4.24 -2.75 20.28
C PHE A 104 -5.06 -3.99 19.91
N ASP A 105 -5.08 -5.02 20.75
CA ASP A 105 -5.90 -6.21 20.53
C ASP A 105 -7.37 -5.83 20.35
N HIS A 106 -7.93 -5.09 21.31
CA HIS A 106 -9.32 -4.61 21.22
C HIS A 106 -9.58 -3.75 19.98
N LEU A 107 -8.65 -2.87 19.61
CA LEU A 107 -8.79 -2.02 18.42
C LEU A 107 -8.76 -2.83 17.13
N LEU A 108 -7.91 -3.84 17.05
CA LEU A 108 -7.85 -4.76 15.90
C LEU A 108 -9.16 -5.55 15.78
N ASP A 109 -9.67 -6.11 16.88
CA ASP A 109 -10.94 -6.83 16.90
C ASP A 109 -12.10 -5.94 16.45
N VAL A 110 -12.17 -4.71 16.97
CA VAL A 110 -13.23 -3.75 16.61
C VAL A 110 -13.13 -3.34 15.13
N ARG A 111 -11.90 -3.21 14.61
CA ARG A 111 -11.66 -2.87 13.21
C ARG A 111 -12.13 -3.98 12.28
N GLU A 112 -11.68 -5.20 12.53
CA GLU A 112 -12.05 -6.38 11.76
C GLU A 112 -13.58 -6.57 11.76
N ASN A 113 -14.19 -6.53 12.94
CA ASN A 113 -15.65 -6.61 13.06
C ASN A 113 -16.37 -5.50 12.26
N ARG A 114 -15.87 -4.26 12.29
CA ARG A 114 -16.44 -3.18 11.49
C ARG A 114 -16.31 -3.44 10.00
N TYR A 115 -15.19 -4.00 9.56
CA TYR A 115 -14.90 -4.26 8.15
C TYR A 115 -15.80 -5.37 7.61
N LEU A 116 -15.84 -6.50 8.31
CA LEU A 116 -16.74 -7.61 8.02
C LEU A 116 -18.20 -7.16 7.99
N ASN A 117 -18.64 -6.35 8.96
CA ASN A 117 -20.00 -5.82 8.98
C ASN A 117 -20.30 -4.91 7.78
N HIS A 118 -19.32 -4.13 7.32
CA HIS A 118 -19.47 -3.29 6.13
C HIS A 118 -19.63 -4.15 4.87
N VAL A 119 -18.79 -5.18 4.72
CA VAL A 119 -18.85 -6.13 3.60
C VAL A 119 -20.18 -6.90 3.59
N LYS A 120 -20.60 -7.47 4.73
CA LYS A 120 -21.87 -8.21 4.87
C LYS A 120 -23.09 -7.37 4.47
N ARG A 121 -23.06 -6.06 4.76
CA ARG A 121 -24.14 -5.14 4.37
C ARG A 121 -24.18 -4.87 2.86
N LEU A 122 -23.02 -4.93 2.19
CA LEU A 122 -22.88 -4.61 0.77
C LEU A 122 -23.01 -5.86 -0.13
N ALA A 123 -22.54 -7.02 0.35
CA ALA A 123 -22.50 -8.29 -0.36
C ALA A 123 -23.31 -9.36 0.38
N LYS A 124 -24.65 -9.20 0.43
CA LYS A 124 -25.54 -10.09 1.19
C LYS A 124 -25.61 -11.52 0.64
N ASN A 125 -25.31 -11.70 -0.64
CA ASN A 125 -25.36 -13.00 -1.33
C ASN A 125 -24.00 -13.72 -1.32
N ALA A 126 -22.99 -13.17 -0.63
CA ALA A 126 -21.69 -13.79 -0.50
C ALA A 126 -21.70 -14.84 0.62
N ASP A 127 -21.09 -16.00 0.34
CA ASP A 127 -20.73 -16.99 1.36
C ASP A 127 -19.62 -16.47 2.29
N GLU A 128 -19.39 -17.11 3.43
CA GLU A 128 -18.42 -16.68 4.45
C GLU A 128 -17.00 -16.51 3.89
N VAL A 129 -16.52 -17.47 3.10
CA VAL A 129 -15.22 -17.37 2.42
C VAL A 129 -15.18 -16.19 1.46
N GLN A 130 -16.29 -15.91 0.76
CA GLN A 130 -16.38 -14.79 -0.17
C GLN A 130 -16.41 -13.45 0.57
N ILE A 131 -17.05 -13.38 1.74
CA ILE A 131 -17.05 -12.20 2.61
C ILE A 131 -15.61 -11.85 3.02
N HIS A 132 -14.82 -12.81 3.50
CA HIS A 132 -13.42 -12.57 3.86
C HIS A 132 -12.55 -12.19 2.66
N ASN A 133 -12.75 -12.80 1.49
CA ASN A 133 -12.05 -12.40 0.27
C ASN A 133 -12.39 -10.96 -0.16
N LEU A 134 -13.66 -10.57 -0.06
CA LEU A 134 -14.14 -9.23 -0.37
C LEU A 134 -13.63 -8.18 0.64
N GLU A 135 -13.57 -8.54 1.92
CA GLU A 135 -12.96 -7.72 2.97
C GLU A 135 -11.49 -7.45 2.66
N ASN A 136 -10.69 -8.50 2.48
CA ASN A 136 -9.27 -8.39 2.15
C ASN A 136 -9.02 -7.61 0.86
N LEU A 137 -9.90 -7.77 -0.14
CA LEU A 137 -9.88 -6.95 -1.36
C LEU A 137 -10.09 -5.46 -1.07
N LEU A 138 -11.04 -5.10 -0.20
CA LEU A 138 -11.24 -3.71 0.21
C LEU A 138 -10.03 -3.18 0.98
N GLU A 139 -9.47 -3.96 1.90
CA GLU A 139 -8.27 -3.56 2.65
C GLU A 139 -7.08 -3.28 1.73
N ALA A 140 -6.81 -4.18 0.78
CA ALA A 140 -5.75 -3.99 -0.20
C ALA A 140 -6.01 -2.75 -1.08
N THR A 141 -7.26 -2.53 -1.48
CA THR A 141 -7.66 -1.34 -2.26
C THR A 141 -7.46 -0.05 -1.46
N MET A 142 -7.78 -0.07 -0.17
CA MET A 142 -7.55 1.03 0.78
C MET A 142 -6.04 1.29 0.94
N ALA A 143 -5.22 0.26 1.04
CA ALA A 143 -3.77 0.40 1.13
C ALA A 143 -3.18 1.08 -0.13
N VAL A 144 -3.63 0.70 -1.34
CA VAL A 144 -3.22 1.39 -2.59
C VAL A 144 -3.65 2.85 -2.56
N PHE A 145 -4.88 3.14 -2.12
CA PHE A 145 -5.38 4.51 -2.01
C PHE A 145 -4.60 5.35 -1.02
N GLN A 146 -4.22 4.77 0.13
CA GLN A 146 -3.44 5.43 1.16
C GLN A 146 -2.06 5.83 0.64
N VAL A 147 -1.35 4.93 -0.06
CA VAL A 147 -0.05 5.25 -0.66
C VAL A 147 -0.18 6.38 -1.69
N TYR A 148 -1.23 6.36 -2.52
CA TYR A 148 -1.53 7.45 -3.46
C TYR A 148 -1.77 8.79 -2.73
N ARG A 149 -2.60 8.81 -1.69
CA ARG A 149 -2.93 10.02 -0.92
C ARG A 149 -1.71 10.61 -0.22
N VAL A 150 -0.88 9.77 0.38
CA VAL A 150 0.35 10.19 1.04
C VAL A 150 1.29 10.85 0.03
N LEU A 151 1.52 10.22 -1.13
CA LEU A 151 2.34 10.81 -2.19
C LEU A 151 1.74 12.13 -2.68
N LEU A 152 0.43 12.17 -2.94
CA LEU A 152 -0.28 13.38 -3.37
C LEU A 152 -0.09 14.54 -2.38
N HIS A 153 -0.26 14.27 -1.08
CA HIS A 153 -0.12 15.27 -0.03
C HIS A 153 1.27 15.90 -0.06
N TYR A 154 2.33 15.07 -0.08
CA TYR A 154 3.70 15.56 -0.05
C TYR A 154 4.11 16.27 -1.36
N VAL A 155 3.62 15.82 -2.52
CA VAL A 155 3.85 16.52 -3.80
C VAL A 155 3.20 17.90 -3.78
N LEU A 156 1.97 18.02 -3.29
CA LEU A 156 1.28 19.31 -3.16
C LEU A 156 2.00 20.22 -2.15
N LEU A 157 2.48 19.67 -1.04
CA LEU A 157 3.28 20.40 -0.05
C LEU A 157 4.57 20.95 -0.67
N GLY A 158 5.31 20.13 -1.42
CA GLY A 158 6.53 20.56 -2.12
C GLY A 158 6.27 21.65 -3.16
N LYS A 159 5.16 21.54 -3.92
CA LYS A 159 4.73 22.59 -4.87
C LYS A 159 4.39 23.91 -4.19
N LYS A 160 3.56 23.87 -3.14
CA LYS A 160 3.09 25.08 -2.44
C LYS A 160 4.19 25.78 -1.65
N SER A 161 5.06 25.01 -0.99
CA SER A 161 6.19 25.55 -0.24
C SER A 161 7.33 26.05 -1.13
N LYS A 162 7.32 25.71 -2.43
CA LYS A 162 8.44 25.93 -3.37
C LYS A 162 9.77 25.37 -2.84
N SER A 163 9.72 24.38 -1.97
CA SER A 163 10.89 23.74 -1.37
C SER A 163 11.34 22.55 -2.22
N TYR A 164 12.47 22.72 -2.90
CA TYR A 164 13.07 21.62 -3.68
C TYR A 164 13.54 20.46 -2.78
N ILE A 165 13.89 20.75 -1.52
CA ILE A 165 14.35 19.74 -0.54
C ILE A 165 13.23 18.74 -0.23
N ILE A 166 11.98 19.22 -0.07
CA ILE A 166 10.82 18.35 0.14
C ILE A 166 10.62 17.43 -1.07
N LEU A 167 10.73 17.97 -2.29
CA LEU A 167 10.59 17.18 -3.52
C LEU A 167 11.67 16.11 -3.64
N LEU A 168 12.93 16.45 -3.33
CA LEU A 168 14.03 15.49 -3.33
C LEU A 168 13.83 14.38 -2.29
N GLN A 169 13.38 14.72 -1.07
CA GLN A 169 13.13 13.74 -0.01
C GLN A 169 12.11 12.69 -0.44
N ILE A 170 11.01 13.12 -1.07
CA ILE A 170 9.97 12.21 -1.56
C ILE A 170 10.50 11.38 -2.73
N GLU A 171 11.26 12.00 -3.65
CA GLU A 171 11.85 11.29 -4.80
C GLU A 171 12.79 10.16 -4.35
N MET A 172 13.58 10.38 -3.30
CA MET A 172 14.46 9.34 -2.75
C MET A 172 13.69 8.12 -2.20
N GLN A 173 12.50 8.35 -1.62
CA GLN A 173 11.64 7.28 -1.08
C GLN A 173 10.72 6.65 -2.13
N LEU A 174 10.71 7.20 -3.35
CA LEU A 174 9.75 6.84 -4.38
C LEU A 174 9.85 5.36 -4.80
N SER A 175 11.06 4.80 -4.80
CA SER A 175 11.30 3.39 -5.12
C SER A 175 10.58 2.46 -4.13
N LEU A 176 10.69 2.75 -2.84
CA LEU A 176 10.03 1.99 -1.77
C LEU A 176 8.50 2.13 -1.87
N LEU A 177 7.99 3.35 -2.03
CA LEU A 177 6.55 3.60 -2.20
C LEU A 177 6.00 2.87 -3.43
N LYS A 178 6.75 2.83 -4.54
CA LYS A 178 6.36 2.15 -5.76
C LYS A 178 6.33 0.63 -5.59
N ALA A 179 7.29 0.07 -4.87
CA ALA A 179 7.31 -1.36 -4.54
C ALA A 179 6.11 -1.73 -3.66
N MET A 180 5.85 -0.93 -2.62
CA MET A 180 4.72 -1.08 -1.71
C MET A 180 3.38 -1.01 -2.44
N ALA A 181 3.14 0.04 -3.25
CA ALA A 181 1.92 0.17 -4.04
C ALA A 181 1.72 -1.01 -5.01
N LYS A 182 2.80 -1.45 -5.68
CA LYS A 182 2.73 -2.61 -6.59
C LYS A 182 2.37 -3.89 -5.83
N ALA A 183 2.92 -4.12 -4.65
CA ALA A 183 2.59 -5.26 -3.81
C ALA A 183 1.11 -5.25 -3.42
N TYR A 184 0.57 -4.12 -2.99
CA TYR A 184 -0.86 -4.00 -2.67
C TYR A 184 -1.77 -4.18 -3.89
N VAL A 185 -1.38 -3.70 -5.07
CA VAL A 185 -2.14 -3.98 -6.32
C VAL A 185 -2.15 -5.48 -6.63
N SER A 186 -1.01 -6.16 -6.48
CA SER A 186 -0.93 -7.61 -6.65
C SER A 186 -1.79 -8.35 -5.62
N ALA A 187 -1.77 -7.92 -4.35
CA ALA A 187 -2.60 -8.49 -3.31
C ALA A 187 -4.10 -8.31 -3.62
N ALA A 188 -4.53 -7.12 -4.04
CA ALA A 188 -5.91 -6.87 -4.45
C ALA A 188 -6.36 -7.80 -5.58
N LYS A 189 -5.50 -8.07 -6.58
CA LYS A 189 -5.81 -9.03 -7.65
C LYS A 189 -5.95 -10.46 -7.12
N ALA A 190 -5.03 -10.89 -6.27
CA ALA A 190 -5.06 -12.21 -5.65
C ALA A 190 -6.30 -12.42 -4.76
N PHE A 191 -6.66 -11.45 -3.91
CA PHE A 191 -7.88 -11.52 -3.09
C PHE A 191 -9.16 -11.51 -3.94
N ALA A 192 -9.19 -10.73 -5.03
CA ALA A 192 -10.30 -10.78 -5.97
C ALA A 192 -10.47 -12.17 -6.60
N GLU A 193 -9.39 -12.94 -6.77
CA GLU A 193 -9.41 -14.31 -7.31
C GLU A 193 -9.59 -15.38 -6.22
N GLY A 194 -9.53 -15.02 -4.93
CA GLY A 194 -9.53 -15.98 -3.82
C GLY A 194 -8.23 -16.78 -3.74
N SER A 195 -7.13 -16.23 -4.27
CA SER A 195 -5.82 -16.88 -4.21
C SER A 195 -5.26 -16.82 -2.79
N PRO A 196 -4.63 -17.91 -2.30
CA PRO A 196 -3.92 -17.90 -1.02
C PRO A 196 -2.75 -16.90 -1.05
N ILE A 197 -2.56 -16.15 0.04
CA ILE A 197 -1.47 -15.17 0.18
C ILE A 197 -0.79 -15.34 1.54
N GLY A 198 0.54 -15.38 1.54
CA GLY A 198 1.34 -15.39 2.77
C GLY A 198 1.12 -16.67 3.58
N ASP A 199 0.60 -16.50 4.79
CA ASP A 199 0.52 -17.56 5.80
C ASP A 199 -0.46 -18.68 5.44
N SER A 200 -1.35 -18.46 4.47
CA SER A 200 -2.23 -19.51 3.95
C SER A 200 -1.48 -20.65 3.24
N LEU A 201 -0.22 -20.44 2.82
CA LEU A 201 0.56 -21.50 2.16
C LEU A 201 0.84 -22.68 3.11
N GLY A 202 1.12 -22.40 4.39
CA GLY A 202 1.42 -23.44 5.39
C GLY A 202 0.26 -24.42 5.57
N PRO A 203 -0.96 -23.95 5.91
CA PRO A 203 -2.15 -24.79 6.00
C PRO A 203 -2.46 -25.56 4.71
N MET A 204 -2.20 -24.98 3.53
CA MET A 204 -2.40 -25.69 2.27
C MET A 204 -1.43 -26.86 2.07
N VAL A 205 -0.15 -26.67 2.45
CA VAL A 205 0.85 -27.75 2.43
C VAL A 205 0.46 -28.84 3.43
N ALA A 206 0.09 -28.47 4.65
CA ALA A 206 -0.39 -29.42 5.66
C ALA A 206 -1.62 -30.20 5.17
N ALA A 207 -2.61 -29.52 4.58
CA ALA A 207 -3.80 -30.15 4.02
C ALA A 207 -3.47 -31.07 2.83
N SER A 208 -2.46 -30.74 2.01
CA SER A 208 -1.99 -31.64 0.94
C SER A 208 -1.38 -32.90 1.50
N PHE A 209 -0.51 -32.77 2.49
CA PHE A 209 0.15 -33.89 3.14
C PHE A 209 -0.83 -34.85 3.82
N ILE A 210 -1.83 -34.31 4.51
CA ILE A 210 -2.93 -35.08 5.10
C ILE A 210 -3.66 -35.91 4.03
N ARG A 211 -3.98 -35.30 2.87
CA ARG A 211 -4.62 -36.01 1.75
C ARG A 211 -3.75 -37.13 1.18
N ASP A 212 -2.44 -36.92 1.11
CA ASP A 212 -1.50 -37.92 0.58
C ASP A 212 -1.40 -39.15 1.50
N VAL A 213 -1.46 -38.94 2.83
CA VAL A 213 -1.35 -40.01 3.85
C VAL A 213 -2.61 -40.85 3.95
N ILE A 214 -3.78 -40.21 3.93
CA ILE A 214 -5.06 -40.87 4.17
C ILE A 214 -5.61 -41.57 2.91
N GLY A 215 -5.19 -41.11 1.72
CA GLY A 215 -5.80 -41.46 0.45
C GLY A 215 -7.14 -40.75 0.23
N ASN A 216 -7.50 -40.46 -1.02
CA ASN A 216 -8.64 -39.61 -1.40
C ASN A 216 -10.03 -40.04 -0.86
N ASP A 217 -10.16 -41.23 -0.25
CA ASP A 217 -11.45 -41.84 0.12
C ASP A 217 -11.81 -41.76 1.63
N LYS A 218 -10.91 -41.29 2.51
CA LYS A 218 -11.23 -41.14 3.94
C LYS A 218 -11.17 -39.68 4.36
N ALA A 219 -12.33 -39.11 4.72
CA ALA A 219 -12.40 -37.76 5.27
C ALA A 219 -12.05 -37.80 6.76
N VAL A 220 -10.91 -37.22 7.15
CA VAL A 220 -10.62 -36.93 8.56
C VAL A 220 -11.38 -35.68 8.97
N LYS A 221 -12.15 -35.81 10.05
CA LYS A 221 -13.00 -34.74 10.56
C LYS A 221 -12.11 -33.60 11.06
N ALA A 222 -12.32 -32.41 10.51
CA ALA A 222 -11.71 -31.20 11.02
C ALA A 222 -12.50 -30.70 12.24
N GLU A 223 -11.81 -30.41 13.33
CA GLU A 223 -12.40 -29.82 14.53
C GLU A 223 -11.92 -28.38 14.68
N GLU A 224 -12.84 -27.45 14.92
CA GLU A 224 -12.50 -26.06 15.19
C GLU A 224 -12.13 -25.92 16.66
N ILE A 225 -10.85 -25.62 16.93
CA ILE A 225 -10.30 -25.53 18.29
C ILE A 225 -10.24 -24.09 18.81
N ALA A 226 -10.22 -23.12 17.90
CA ALA A 226 -10.23 -21.69 18.19
C ALA A 226 -10.78 -20.94 16.96
N TYR A 227 -11.06 -19.65 17.13
CA TYR A 227 -11.57 -18.80 16.04
C TYR A 227 -10.71 -18.95 14.78
N GLN A 228 -11.34 -19.38 13.67
CA GLN A 228 -10.70 -19.60 12.37
C GLN A 228 -9.50 -20.57 12.41
N THR A 229 -9.44 -21.46 13.40
CA THR A 229 -8.35 -22.43 13.58
C THR A 229 -8.91 -23.85 13.61
N ILE A 230 -8.53 -24.64 12.61
CA ILE A 230 -8.93 -26.05 12.49
C ILE A 230 -7.78 -26.98 12.87
N MET A 231 -8.13 -28.08 13.53
CA MET A 231 -7.24 -29.19 13.86
C MET A 231 -7.74 -30.45 13.14
N GLN A 232 -6.80 -31.23 12.60
CA GLN A 232 -7.03 -32.58 12.11
C GLN A 232 -5.98 -33.50 12.74
N GLU A 233 -6.45 -34.54 13.41
CA GLU A 233 -5.60 -35.58 13.98
C GLU A 233 -5.49 -36.73 12.97
N ILE A 234 -4.26 -37.14 12.68
CA ILE A 234 -3.97 -38.23 11.75
C ILE A 234 -2.96 -39.19 12.37
N ASP A 235 -3.23 -40.49 12.24
CA ASP A 235 -2.27 -41.52 12.61
C ASP A 235 -1.23 -41.66 11.49
N PHE A 236 0.03 -41.54 11.87
CA PHE A 236 1.18 -41.60 10.98
C PHE A 236 1.87 -42.98 11.15
N GLU A 237 1.36 -43.99 10.46
CA GLU A 237 2.01 -45.31 10.31
C GLU A 237 2.27 -45.66 8.85
#